data_AF-A0A849TEB7-F1
#
_entry.id   AF-A0A849TEB7-F1
#
_cell.length_a   1.000
_cell.length_b   1.000
_cell.length_c   1.000
_cell.angle_alpha   90.00
_cell.angle_beta   90.00
_cell.angle_gamma   90.00
#
_symmetry.space_group_name_H-M   'P 1'
#
loop_
_entity.id
_entity.type
_entity.pdbx_description
1 polymer ?
#
loop_
_entity_poly.entity_id
_entity_poly.type
_entity_poly.pdbx_seq_one_letter_code
_entity_poly.pdbx_strand_id
1 'polypeptide(L)'
;MLQYYREYCTLFSVASSYNVSETTAWRMVVKNEKILIKSGQFTLPGKKECLSENHDHFLIDVTESPIERPKKRNQVELRTFKRIFTRERRKNTR
;
A
#
# COMPACT_ATOMS: atom_id res chain seq x y z
N MET A 1 8.11 -9.31 -9.22
CA MET A 1 7.06 -8.37 -8.76
C MET A 1 7.16 -7.95 -7.29
N LEU A 2 8.21 -8.32 -6.53
CA LEU A 2 8.45 -7.77 -5.17
C LEU A 2 9.31 -6.49 -5.18
N GLN A 3 9.84 -6.10 -6.35
CA GLN A 3 10.71 -4.94 -6.51
C GLN A 3 10.06 -3.64 -5.99
N TYR A 4 8.75 -3.48 -6.19
CA TYR A 4 7.97 -2.37 -5.65
C TYR A 4 8.12 -2.24 -4.11
N TYR A 5 8.20 -3.34 -3.37
CA TYR A 5 8.33 -3.30 -1.90
C TYR A 5 9.78 -3.13 -1.43
N ARG A 6 10.78 -3.49 -2.26
CA ARG A 6 12.20 -3.35 -1.90
C ARG A 6 12.76 -1.98 -2.24
N GLU A 7 12.35 -1.42 -3.38
CA GLU A 7 12.95 -0.20 -3.95
C GLU A 7 11.94 0.96 -4.03
N TYR A 8 10.65 0.72 -3.71
CA TYR A 8 9.58 1.72 -3.84
C TYR A 8 9.56 2.43 -5.22
N CYS A 9 10.00 1.74 -6.28
CA CYS A 9 10.04 2.29 -7.62
C CYS A 9 8.64 2.48 -8.21
N THR A 10 8.52 3.32 -9.24
CA THR A 10 7.22 3.65 -9.84
C THR A 10 6.58 2.42 -10.48
N LEU A 11 5.23 2.37 -10.46
CA LEU A 11 4.49 1.29 -11.11
C LEU A 11 4.80 1.19 -12.60
N PHE A 12 5.04 2.32 -13.26
CA PHE A 12 5.52 2.37 -14.64
C PHE A 12 6.89 1.70 -14.82
N SER A 13 7.86 1.96 -13.92
CA SER A 13 9.17 1.32 -13.97
C SER A 13 9.06 -0.20 -13.78
N VAL A 14 8.26 -0.64 -12.82
CA VAL A 14 8.00 -2.07 -12.61
C VAL A 14 7.32 -2.67 -13.84
N ALA A 15 6.29 -1.99 -14.37
CA ALA A 15 5.57 -2.45 -15.54
C ALA A 15 6.48 -2.59 -16.77
N SER A 16 7.38 -1.64 -16.97
CA SER A 16 8.40 -1.67 -18.02
C SER A 16 9.37 -2.84 -17.84
N SER A 17 9.90 -3.07 -16.63
CA SER A 17 10.82 -4.19 -16.34
C SER A 17 10.21 -5.56 -16.59
N TYR A 18 8.90 -5.73 -16.34
CA TYR A 18 8.19 -7.00 -16.56
C TYR A 18 7.40 -7.03 -17.88
N ASN A 19 7.52 -6.00 -18.72
CA ASN A 19 6.83 -5.85 -19.99
C ASN A 19 5.30 -6.07 -19.90
N VAL A 20 4.68 -5.48 -18.87
CA VAL A 20 3.23 -5.51 -18.63
C VAL A 20 2.67 -4.09 -18.62
N SER A 21 1.34 -3.94 -18.72
CA SER A 21 0.72 -2.63 -18.50
C SER A 21 0.85 -2.18 -17.05
N GLU A 22 0.89 -0.86 -16.83
CA GLU A 22 0.92 -0.29 -15.48
C GLU A 22 -0.27 -0.73 -14.62
N THR A 23 -1.45 -0.82 -15.21
CA THR A 23 -2.66 -1.35 -14.55
C THR A 23 -2.46 -2.78 -14.07
N THR A 24 -1.82 -3.63 -14.88
CA THR A 24 -1.51 -5.01 -14.52
C THR A 24 -0.50 -5.07 -13.38
N ALA A 25 0.56 -4.26 -13.43
CA ALA A 25 1.55 -4.17 -12.36
C ALA A 25 0.89 -3.76 -11.03
N TRP A 26 0.04 -2.74 -11.03
CA TRP A 26 -0.73 -2.34 -9.85
C TRP A 26 -1.59 -3.47 -9.28
N ARG A 27 -2.35 -4.18 -10.14
CA ARG A 27 -3.18 -5.32 -9.71
C ARG A 27 -2.33 -6.42 -9.09
N MET A 28 -1.15 -6.68 -9.64
CA MET A 28 -0.23 -7.68 -9.11
C MET A 28 0.33 -7.26 -7.75
N VAL A 29 0.75 -6.00 -7.59
CA VAL A 29 1.23 -5.47 -6.30
C VAL A 29 0.15 -5.64 -5.22
N VAL A 30 -1.07 -5.15 -5.47
CA VAL A 30 -2.19 -5.27 -4.52
C VAL A 30 -2.55 -6.72 -4.21
N LYS A 31 -2.49 -7.61 -5.20
CA LYS A 31 -2.74 -9.05 -5.00
C LYS A 31 -1.67 -9.67 -4.09
N ASN A 32 -0.40 -9.36 -4.33
CA ASN A 32 0.71 -9.84 -3.49
C ASN A 32 0.57 -9.30 -2.06
N GLU A 33 0.27 -8.02 -1.88
CA GLU A 33 0.02 -7.42 -0.57
C GLU A 33 -1.01 -8.22 0.24
N LYS A 34 -2.15 -8.50 -0.39
CA LYS A 34 -3.25 -9.26 0.25
C LYS A 34 -2.83 -10.68 0.63
N ILE A 35 -2.03 -11.34 -0.21
CA ILE A 35 -1.53 -12.69 0.06
C ILE A 35 -0.55 -12.65 1.25
N LEU A 36 0.38 -11.68 1.26
CA LEU A 36 1.37 -11.53 2.33
C LEU A 36 0.70 -11.19 3.67
N ILE A 37 -0.25 -10.25 3.68
CA ILE A 37 -1.04 -9.94 4.88
C ILE A 37 -1.80 -11.18 5.37
N LYS A 38 -2.44 -11.92 4.46
CA LYS A 38 -3.19 -13.13 4.81
C LYS A 38 -2.29 -14.25 5.36
N SER A 39 -1.02 -14.30 4.93
CA SER A 39 -0.09 -15.34 5.38
C SER A 39 0.28 -15.24 6.86
N GLY A 40 0.23 -14.04 7.45
CA GLY A 40 0.64 -13.80 8.85
C GLY A 40 2.14 -13.99 9.12
N GLN A 41 2.94 -14.42 8.15
CA GLN A 41 4.37 -14.70 8.36
C GLN A 41 5.20 -13.44 8.62
N PHE A 42 4.71 -12.29 8.14
CA PHE A 42 5.38 -11.00 8.25
C PHE A 42 4.66 -10.05 9.22
N THR A 43 3.70 -10.54 10.01
CA THR A 43 3.06 -9.72 11.03
C THR A 43 3.99 -9.60 12.22
N LEU A 44 4.23 -8.36 12.65
CA LEU A 44 4.95 -8.11 13.89
C LEU A 44 4.16 -8.71 15.07
N PRO A 45 4.86 -9.24 16.09
CA PRO A 45 4.21 -9.68 17.31
C PRO A 45 3.43 -8.53 17.97
N GLY A 46 2.50 -8.87 18.84
CA GLY A 46 1.68 -7.87 19.51
C GLY A 46 2.54 -6.89 20.32
N LYS A 47 2.06 -5.66 20.55
CA LYS A 47 2.82 -4.61 21.26
C LYS A 47 3.42 -5.08 22.60
N LYS A 48 2.71 -5.94 23.34
CA LYS A 48 3.15 -6.50 24.62
C LYS A 48 4.23 -7.57 24.46
N GLU A 49 4.19 -8.30 23.36
CA GLU A 49 5.10 -9.40 23.03
C GLU A 49 6.43 -8.85 22.51
N CYS A 50 6.41 -7.77 21.71
CA CYS A 50 7.61 -7.03 21.28
C CYS A 50 8.47 -6.46 22.43
N LEU A 51 7.93 -6.35 23.65
CA LEU A 51 8.65 -5.85 24.83
C LEU A 51 9.41 -6.97 25.58
N SER A 52 9.20 -8.23 25.20
CA SER A 52 9.91 -9.35 25.81
C SER A 52 11.30 -9.52 25.19
N GLU A 53 12.31 -9.82 26.02
CA GLU A 53 13.73 -9.89 25.64
C GLU A 53 14.09 -11.09 24.76
N ASN A 54 13.14 -11.99 24.48
CA ASN A 54 13.37 -13.29 23.83
C ASN A 54 13.01 -13.32 22.33
N HIS A 55 12.92 -12.17 21.67
CA HIS A 55 12.59 -12.12 20.24
C HIS A 55 13.78 -11.73 19.39
N ASP A 56 13.85 -12.32 18.20
CA ASP A 56 14.74 -11.88 17.13
C ASP A 56 14.47 -10.40 16.83
N HIS A 57 15.40 -9.54 17.21
CA HIS A 57 15.28 -8.10 16.97
C HIS A 57 15.48 -7.82 15.47
N PHE A 58 14.43 -7.36 14.79
CA PHE A 58 14.54 -6.88 13.42
C PHE A 58 14.95 -5.40 13.43
N LEU A 59 16.23 -5.13 13.16
CA LEU A 59 16.71 -3.78 12.90
C LEU A 59 16.37 -3.41 11.45
N ILE A 60 15.36 -2.55 11.28
CA ILE A 60 14.95 -2.04 9.96
C ILE A 60 15.48 -0.62 9.84
N ASP A 61 16.33 -0.37 8.85
CA ASP A 61 16.77 0.97 8.51
C ASP A 61 15.59 1.71 7.87
N VAL A 62 15.05 2.70 8.58
CA VAL A 62 13.92 3.50 8.11
C VAL A 62 14.49 4.77 7.49
N THR A 63 14.70 4.75 6.18
CA THR A 63 14.99 5.98 5.42
C THR A 63 13.69 6.72 5.17
N GLU A 64 13.46 7.83 5.87
CA GLU A 64 12.34 8.72 5.57
C GLU A 64 12.60 9.43 4.24
N SER A 65 11.86 9.07 3.19
CA SER A 65 11.78 9.90 1.97
C SER A 65 10.70 10.98 2.18
N PRO A 66 10.92 12.24 1.76
CA PRO A 66 9.92 13.29 1.91
C PRO A 66 8.73 12.98 0.99
N ILE A 67 7.68 12.41 1.58
CA ILE A 67 6.38 12.21 0.94
C ILE A 67 5.35 13.00 1.73
N GLU A 68 4.47 13.71 1.04
CA GLU A 68 3.36 14.41 1.71
C GLU A 68 2.44 13.37 2.36
N ARG A 69 2.51 13.28 3.69
CA ARG A 69 1.59 12.45 4.47
C ARG A 69 0.17 12.92 4.18
N PRO A 70 -0.73 12.06 3.66
CA PRO A 70 -2.09 12.47 3.39
C PRO A 70 -2.75 12.97 4.68
N LYS A 71 -3.14 14.25 4.71
CA LYS A 71 -3.78 14.86 5.87
C LYS A 71 -5.07 14.10 6.19
N LYS A 72 -5.20 13.63 7.43
CA LYS A 72 -6.46 13.04 7.92
C LYS A 72 -7.57 14.09 7.78
N ARG A 73 -8.45 13.90 6.81
CA ARG A 73 -9.68 14.70 6.67
C ARG A 73 -10.75 14.13 7.60
N ASN A 74 -11.53 15.01 8.20
CA ASN A 74 -12.66 14.65 9.06
C ASN A 74 -13.61 13.70 8.29
N GLN A 75 -14.19 12.69 8.95
CA GLN A 75 -15.04 11.67 8.30
C GLN A 75 -16.16 12.25 7.42
N VAL A 76 -16.62 13.47 7.74
CA VAL A 76 -17.63 14.21 6.99
C VAL A 76 -17.17 14.48 5.56
N GLU A 77 -15.94 14.94 5.36
CA GLU A 77 -15.40 15.28 4.03
C GLU A 77 -15.21 14.04 3.14
N LEU A 78 -14.81 12.91 3.74
CA LEU A 78 -14.65 11.64 3.01
C LEU A 78 -15.99 11.12 2.45
N ARG A 79 -17.10 11.34 3.15
CA ARG A 79 -18.44 10.98 2.65
C ARG A 79 -18.84 11.85 1.46
N THR A 80 -18.53 13.14 1.50
CA THR A 80 -18.80 14.08 0.40
C THR A 80 -17.98 13.75 -0.84
N PHE A 81 -16.67 13.48 -0.69
CA PHE A 81 -15.81 13.08 -1.80
C PHE A 81 -16.26 11.77 -2.45
N LYS A 82 -16.59 10.74 -1.65
CA LYS A 82 -17.16 9.49 -2.18
C LYS A 82 -18.47 9.74 -2.95
N ARG A 83 -19.34 10.63 -2.45
CA ARG A 83 -20.60 11.02 -3.13
C ARG A 83 -20.36 11.77 -4.43
N ILE A 84 -19.40 12.68 -4.48
CA ILE A 84 -19.05 13.44 -5.69
C ILE A 84 -18.49 12.49 -6.75
N PHE A 85 -17.50 11.67 -6.37
CA PHE A 85 -16.87 10.71 -7.29
C PHE A 85 -17.86 9.67 -7.83
N THR A 86 -18.77 9.17 -7.00
CA THR A 86 -19.85 8.26 -7.44
C THR A 86 -20.90 8.95 -8.31
N ARG A 87 -21.16 10.26 -8.11
CA ARG A 87 -22.05 11.05 -8.98
C ARG A 87 -21.42 11.33 -10.34
N GLU A 88 -20.15 11.71 -10.41
CA GLU A 88 -19.44 11.92 -11.68
C GLU A 88 -19.37 10.64 -12.51
N ARG A 89 -19.09 9.49 -11.88
CA ARG A 89 -19.12 8.20 -12.58
C ARG A 89 -20.47 7.87 -13.20
N ARG A 90 -21.59 8.25 -12.56
CA ARG A 90 -22.95 8.04 -13.10
C ARG A 90 -23.32 8.99 -14.22
N LYS A 91 -22.68 10.15 -14.32
CA LYS A 91 -22.91 11.13 -15.40
C LYS A 91 -22.13 10.79 -16.67
N ASN A 92 -21.00 10.09 -16.55
CA ASN A 92 -20.14 9.74 -17.68
C ASN A 92 -20.46 8.35 -18.31
N THR A 93 -21.61 7.76 -17.93
CA THR A 93 -22.13 6.48 -18.47
C THR A 93 -23.45 6.69 -19.24
N ARG A 94 -23.63 7.85 -19.86
CA ARG A 94 -24.70 8.14 -20.82
C ARG A 94 -24.12 8.84 -22.03
#